data_AF-A0A5E4WDN2-F1
#
_entry.id   AF-A0A5E4WDN2-F1
#
_cell.length_a   1.000
_cell.length_b   1.000
_cell.length_c   1.000
_cell.angle_alpha   90.00
_cell.angle_beta   90.00
_cell.angle_gamma   90.00
#
_symmetry.space_group_name_H-M   'P 1'
#
loop_
_entity.id
_entity.type
_entity.pdbx_description
1 polymer ?
#
loop_
_entity_poly.entity_id
_entity_poly.type
_entity_poly.pdbx_seq_one_letter_code
_entity_poly.pdbx_strand_id
1 'polypeptide(L)'
;MTRMKKFVISGVNLTEGGTLTVLQDSLEAAERYLGDEWEIIGLVHDKALFTSNRIRFLEFPAVKKSWLARLRFEFIGCHRLAKELAPDFWLSMHDVTPRIGKVPQATYFHNATLYSPIGLREIIFEPKHLAFSLLYRYVCACFIRSTKYVIVQQDVVRGQLRKYLKVNNIVVANPLKEGEEGCLTKMGALHNFIYPTLPRPFKKIEILLEAWSLLQSSTDWTAQLVVTIDGTENSYARMLLQKYGGLRGVSFVGRLSKERMADAYDGADCLVFPSTRETWGLPLTEAKAKGLAILAAELPYAHETVGVYDGVSFFNPESPQVLAEKIKAVASGTLTFDPCVQKNPAPPYARNWRELFEILVGRSSIRCAAGT
;
A
#
# COMPACT_ATOMS: atom_id res chain seq x y z
N MET A 1 25.07 24.70 -23.02
CA MET A 1 24.64 24.00 -21.79
C MET A 1 23.24 23.48 -22.01
N THR A 2 23.04 22.17 -21.93
CA THR A 2 21.71 21.54 -22.03
C THR A 2 20.88 21.96 -20.83
N ARG A 3 19.63 22.41 -21.04
CA ARG A 3 18.71 22.77 -19.95
C ARG A 3 18.50 21.54 -19.06
N MET A 4 18.62 21.72 -17.74
CA MET A 4 18.29 20.69 -16.76
C MET A 4 16.80 20.34 -16.87
N LYS A 5 16.50 19.05 -17.04
CA LYS A 5 15.14 18.53 -17.13
C LYS A 5 14.51 18.49 -15.75
N LYS A 6 13.19 18.62 -15.67
CA LYS A 6 12.46 18.63 -14.39
C LYS A 6 11.49 17.47 -14.29
N PHE A 7 11.64 16.66 -13.25
CA PHE A 7 10.76 15.54 -12.92
C PHE A 7 9.96 15.88 -11.66
N VAL A 8 8.64 15.99 -11.78
CA VAL A 8 7.75 16.28 -10.63
C VAL A 8 7.13 14.98 -10.12
N ILE A 9 7.19 14.75 -8.82
CA ILE A 9 6.46 13.68 -8.13
C ILE A 9 5.48 14.33 -7.15
N SER A 10 4.17 14.13 -7.34
CA SER A 10 3.13 14.75 -6.50
C SER A 10 2.40 13.73 -5.63
N GLY A 11 2.44 13.93 -4.32
CA GLY A 11 1.84 13.06 -3.31
C GLY A 11 1.20 13.84 -2.15
N VAL A 12 0.64 15.02 -2.41
CA VAL A 12 0.22 16.00 -1.38
C VAL A 12 -0.91 15.54 -0.45
N ASN A 13 -1.56 14.41 -0.72
CA ASN A 13 -2.58 13.79 0.15
C ASN A 13 -2.07 12.56 0.90
N LEU A 14 -0.85 12.11 0.64
CA LEU A 14 -0.24 10.94 1.27
C LEU A 14 0.57 11.39 2.48
N THR A 15 0.16 10.93 3.65
CA THR A 15 0.65 11.47 4.94
C THR A 15 0.80 10.41 6.03
N GLU A 16 0.27 9.21 5.80
CA GLU A 16 0.29 8.13 6.78
C GLU A 16 0.06 6.78 6.10
N GLY A 17 0.47 5.71 6.79
CA GLY A 17 0.26 4.34 6.36
C GLY A 17 1.02 3.97 5.07
N GLY A 18 0.62 2.84 4.48
CA GLY A 18 1.35 2.28 3.35
C GLY A 18 1.44 3.16 2.10
N THR A 19 0.49 4.07 1.88
CA THR A 19 0.57 5.00 0.74
C THR A 19 1.67 6.04 0.94
N LEU A 20 1.93 6.49 2.17
CA LEU A 20 3.10 7.33 2.47
C LEU A 20 4.40 6.55 2.23
N THR A 21 4.48 5.29 2.66
CA THR A 21 5.64 4.43 2.42
C THR A 21 5.94 4.32 0.92
N VAL A 22 4.93 4.04 0.08
CA VAL A 22 5.09 4.00 -1.38
C VAL A 22 5.61 5.33 -1.95
N LEU A 23 5.10 6.47 -1.45
CA LEU A 23 5.58 7.79 -1.89
C LEU A 23 7.05 8.02 -1.50
N GLN A 24 7.42 7.66 -0.26
CA GLN A 24 8.81 7.74 0.22
C GLN A 24 9.72 6.87 -0.65
N ASP A 25 9.35 5.61 -0.88
CA ASP A 25 10.14 4.68 -1.71
C ASP A 25 10.27 5.15 -3.16
N SER A 26 9.21 5.73 -3.72
CA SER A 26 9.24 6.32 -5.07
C SER A 26 10.18 7.52 -5.16
N LEU A 27 10.17 8.42 -4.15
CA LEU A 27 11.07 9.57 -4.09
C LEU A 27 12.53 9.13 -3.87
N GLU A 28 12.78 8.20 -2.94
CA GLU A 28 14.10 7.60 -2.71
C GLU A 28 14.66 6.96 -4.00
N ALA A 29 13.82 6.20 -4.70
CA ALA A 29 14.19 5.59 -5.97
C ALA A 29 14.43 6.64 -7.07
N ALA A 30 13.67 7.72 -7.13
CA ALA A 30 13.90 8.80 -8.07
C ALA A 30 15.25 9.48 -7.83
N GLU A 31 15.58 9.78 -6.57
CA GLU A 31 16.87 10.35 -6.16
C GLU A 31 18.04 9.42 -6.51
N ARG A 32 17.86 8.11 -6.29
CA ARG A 32 18.88 7.09 -6.58
C ARG A 32 19.09 6.86 -8.07
N TYR A 33 18.02 6.78 -8.87
CA TYR A 33 18.10 6.26 -10.23
C TYR A 33 18.00 7.31 -11.33
N LEU A 34 17.34 8.46 -11.16
CA LEU A 34 17.28 9.46 -12.24
C LEU A 34 18.67 10.11 -12.45
N GLY A 35 19.13 10.25 -13.69
CA GLY A 35 20.42 10.87 -14.02
C GLY A 35 20.57 12.33 -13.56
N ASP A 36 21.80 12.85 -13.46
CA ASP A 36 22.09 14.24 -13.03
C ASP A 36 21.45 15.32 -13.93
N GLU A 37 21.00 14.95 -15.13
CA GLU A 37 20.26 15.83 -16.00
C GLU A 37 18.85 16.17 -15.48
N TRP A 38 18.37 15.47 -14.44
CA TRP A 38 17.07 15.70 -13.80
C TRP A 38 17.18 16.45 -12.47
N GLU A 39 16.48 17.58 -12.39
CA GLU A 39 16.00 18.20 -11.16
C GLU A 39 14.73 17.46 -10.70
N ILE A 40 14.74 16.94 -9.47
CA ILE A 40 13.63 16.20 -8.89
C ILE A 40 12.85 17.12 -7.94
N ILE A 41 11.54 17.25 -8.16
CA ILE A 41 10.67 18.13 -7.39
C ILE A 41 9.56 17.31 -6.73
N GLY A 42 9.54 17.25 -5.40
CA GLY A 42 8.51 16.56 -4.63
C GLY A 42 7.42 17.52 -4.15
N LEU A 43 6.17 17.33 -4.58
CA LEU A 43 5.03 18.06 -4.02
C LEU A 43 4.40 17.22 -2.91
N VAL A 44 4.53 17.68 -1.67
CA VAL A 44 4.19 16.89 -0.47
C VAL A 44 3.30 17.67 0.48
N HIS A 45 2.68 16.96 1.43
CA HIS A 45 1.89 17.61 2.49
C HIS A 45 2.77 18.33 3.51
N ASP A 46 3.82 17.63 3.96
CA ASP A 46 4.77 18.03 4.99
C ASP A 46 6.14 17.45 4.61
N LYS A 47 7.16 18.31 4.49
CA LYS A 47 8.51 17.91 4.10
C LYS A 47 9.24 17.16 5.22
N ALA A 48 8.82 17.30 6.48
CA ALA A 48 9.43 16.62 7.62
C ALA A 48 9.26 15.10 7.56
N LEU A 49 8.33 14.61 6.73
CA LEU A 49 8.13 13.19 6.46
C LEU A 49 9.18 12.60 5.50
N PHE A 50 10.12 13.40 4.99
CA PHE A 50 11.08 12.99 3.98
C PHE A 50 12.50 13.41 4.37
N THR A 51 13.49 12.61 3.98
CA THR A 51 14.91 12.94 4.12
C THR A 51 15.54 12.77 2.75
N SER A 52 16.12 13.83 2.19
CA SER A 52 16.75 13.81 0.87
C SER A 52 17.77 14.94 0.74
N ASN A 53 18.82 14.70 -0.04
CA ASN A 53 19.85 15.69 -0.35
C ASN A 53 19.71 16.27 -1.76
N ARG A 54 18.95 15.62 -2.63
CA ARG A 54 18.81 15.97 -4.05
C ARG A 54 17.42 16.46 -4.44
N ILE A 55 16.39 16.15 -3.66
CA ILE A 55 15.00 16.48 -4.01
C ILE A 55 14.61 17.86 -3.48
N ARG A 56 14.05 18.70 -4.36
CA ARG A 56 13.44 19.97 -3.99
C ARG A 56 11.99 19.74 -3.55
N PHE A 57 11.70 19.88 -2.26
CA PHE A 57 10.33 19.73 -1.74
C PHE A 57 9.53 21.04 -1.76
N LEU A 58 8.27 20.95 -2.18
CA LEU A 58 7.26 22.00 -2.07
C LEU A 58 6.08 21.50 -1.22
N GLU A 59 5.74 22.25 -0.18
CA GLU A 59 4.74 21.84 0.82
C GLU A 59 3.35 22.44 0.56
N PHE A 60 2.31 21.62 0.68
CA PHE A 60 0.92 22.02 0.46
C PHE A 60 -0.03 21.50 1.55
N PRO A 61 0.14 21.90 2.82
CA PRO A 61 -0.65 21.37 3.94
C PRO A 61 -2.15 21.67 3.81
N ALA A 62 -2.50 22.79 3.16
CA ALA A 62 -3.90 23.20 2.96
C ALA A 62 -4.73 22.21 2.14
N VAL A 63 -4.10 21.32 1.37
CA VAL A 63 -4.79 20.34 0.50
C VAL A 63 -5.63 19.35 1.29
N LYS A 64 -5.25 19.01 2.53
CA LYS A 64 -6.03 18.09 3.38
C LYS A 64 -7.17 18.75 4.14
N LYS A 65 -7.33 20.08 4.09
CA LYS A 65 -8.41 20.77 4.83
C LYS A 65 -9.80 20.35 4.37
N SER A 66 -9.98 20.11 3.07
CA SER A 66 -11.24 19.61 2.51
C SER A 66 -11.04 19.00 1.13
N TRP A 67 -12.00 18.19 0.69
CA TRP A 67 -12.02 17.67 -0.67
C TRP A 67 -12.07 18.78 -1.74
N LEU A 68 -12.78 19.89 -1.46
CA LEU A 68 -12.81 21.01 -2.39
C LEU A 68 -11.44 21.69 -2.50
N ALA A 69 -10.71 21.81 -1.38
CA ALA A 69 -9.34 22.29 -1.39
C ALA A 69 -8.43 21.36 -2.21
N ARG A 70 -8.63 20.05 -2.10
CA ARG A 70 -7.96 19.04 -2.92
C ARG A 70 -8.25 19.22 -4.40
N LEU A 71 -9.51 19.25 -4.83
CA LEU A 71 -9.84 19.43 -6.25
C LEU A 71 -9.36 20.78 -6.80
N ARG A 72 -9.46 21.85 -6.03
CA ARG A 72 -8.94 23.17 -6.39
C ARG A 72 -7.42 23.12 -6.59
N PHE A 73 -6.70 22.41 -5.73
CA PHE A 73 -5.27 22.21 -5.91
C PHE A 73 -4.97 21.44 -7.19
N GLU A 74 -5.59 20.27 -7.40
CA GLU A 74 -5.33 19.43 -8.59
C GLU A 74 -5.64 20.12 -9.92
N PHE A 75 -6.72 20.91 -9.98
CA PHE A 75 -7.17 21.50 -11.25
C PHE A 75 -6.73 22.94 -11.49
N ILE A 76 -6.42 23.71 -10.44
CA ILE A 76 -6.03 25.13 -10.54
C ILE A 76 -4.63 25.36 -9.99
N GLY A 77 -4.28 24.72 -8.87
CA GLY A 77 -2.94 24.79 -8.27
C GLY A 77 -1.88 24.16 -9.18
N CYS A 78 -2.04 22.88 -9.51
CA CYS A 78 -1.14 22.12 -10.37
C CYS A 78 -1.03 22.74 -11.77
N HIS A 79 -2.11 23.31 -12.33
CA HIS A 79 -2.05 24.02 -13.61
C HIS A 79 -1.14 25.24 -13.58
N ARG A 80 -1.17 26.01 -12.49
CA ARG A 80 -0.29 27.18 -12.31
C ARG A 80 1.15 26.73 -12.07
N LEU A 81 1.36 25.75 -11.20
CA LEU A 81 2.68 25.17 -10.93
C LEU A 81 3.31 24.58 -12.19
N ALA A 82 2.54 23.89 -13.04
CA ALA A 82 3.05 23.34 -14.30
C ALA A 82 3.54 24.44 -15.25
N LYS A 83 2.89 25.62 -15.28
CA LYS A 83 3.37 26.77 -16.06
C LYS A 83 4.63 27.39 -15.48
N GLU A 84 4.71 27.49 -14.16
CA GLU A 84 5.85 28.10 -13.45
C GLU A 84 7.10 27.20 -13.51
N LEU A 85 6.93 25.92 -13.22
CA LEU A 85 8.02 24.95 -13.18
C LEU A 85 8.45 24.52 -14.58
N ALA A 86 7.51 24.49 -15.54
CA ALA A 86 7.68 23.95 -16.89
C ALA A 86 8.30 22.53 -16.90
N PRO A 87 7.68 21.54 -16.22
CA PRO A 87 8.26 20.23 -16.04
C PRO A 87 8.31 19.40 -17.33
N ASP A 88 9.30 18.53 -17.43
CA ASP A 88 9.49 17.61 -18.56
C ASP A 88 8.68 16.31 -18.35
N PHE A 89 8.42 15.94 -17.10
CA PHE A 89 7.53 14.83 -16.74
C PHE A 89 6.86 15.05 -15.37
N TRP A 90 5.63 14.56 -15.20
CA TRP A 90 4.88 14.62 -13.93
C TRP A 90 4.32 13.25 -13.53
N LEU A 91 4.73 12.74 -12.38
CA LEU A 91 4.21 11.52 -11.77
C LEU A 91 3.31 11.86 -10.59
N SER A 92 2.02 11.54 -10.71
CA SER A 92 1.05 11.72 -9.61
C SER A 92 0.92 10.43 -8.82
N MET A 93 1.29 10.44 -7.54
CA MET A 93 1.24 9.26 -6.66
C MET A 93 -0.16 9.04 -6.05
N HIS A 94 -1.22 9.42 -6.75
CA HIS A 94 -2.58 9.39 -6.23
C HIS A 94 -3.60 9.40 -7.37
N ASP A 95 -4.80 8.90 -7.13
CA ASP A 95 -5.71 8.58 -8.24
C ASP A 95 -6.30 9.80 -8.98
N VAL A 96 -6.30 10.97 -8.34
CA VAL A 96 -6.74 12.21 -9.03
C VAL A 96 -5.62 12.68 -9.94
N THR A 97 -5.86 12.64 -11.25
CA THR A 97 -4.94 13.17 -12.25
C THR A 97 -5.06 14.70 -12.30
N PRO A 98 -3.96 15.46 -12.07
CA PRO A 98 -3.99 16.91 -12.09
C PRO A 98 -4.18 17.46 -13.51
N ARG A 99 -4.65 18.71 -13.61
CA ARG A 99 -4.70 19.44 -14.88
C ARG A 99 -3.40 20.20 -15.07
N ILE A 100 -2.51 19.72 -15.94
CA ILE A 100 -1.17 20.30 -16.14
C ILE A 100 -0.84 20.63 -17.62
N GLY A 101 -1.86 20.74 -18.47
CA GLY A 101 -1.68 21.10 -19.88
C GLY A 101 -1.13 19.96 -20.73
N LYS A 102 -0.05 20.20 -21.48
CA LYS A 102 0.57 19.24 -22.41
C LYS A 102 1.77 18.49 -21.82
N VAL A 103 2.06 18.69 -20.53
CA VAL A 103 3.15 18.00 -19.85
C VAL A 103 2.90 16.48 -19.88
N PRO A 104 3.86 15.65 -20.31
CA PRO A 104 3.75 14.20 -20.17
C PRO A 104 3.55 13.80 -18.71
N GLN A 105 2.49 13.05 -18.42
CA GLN A 105 2.15 12.69 -17.05
C GLN A 105 1.77 11.23 -16.87
N ALA A 106 2.03 10.70 -15.70
CA ALA A 106 1.56 9.39 -15.26
C ALA A 106 0.83 9.50 -13.92
N THR A 107 -0.12 8.58 -13.69
CA THR A 107 -0.89 8.52 -12.45
C THR A 107 -0.75 7.13 -11.84
N TYR A 108 -0.18 7.07 -10.64
CA TYR A 108 -0.05 5.87 -9.82
C TYR A 108 -1.31 5.70 -8.97
N PHE A 109 -2.04 4.63 -9.26
CA PHE A 109 -3.39 4.39 -8.74
C PHE A 109 -3.34 3.53 -7.47
N HIS A 110 -4.02 3.94 -6.40
CA HIS A 110 -4.05 3.29 -5.09
C HIS A 110 -5.45 2.82 -4.65
N ASN A 111 -6.53 3.22 -5.32
CA ASN A 111 -7.88 3.05 -4.78
C ASN A 111 -8.63 1.80 -5.26
N ALA A 112 -8.54 0.70 -4.52
CA ALA A 112 -9.29 -0.53 -4.81
C ALA A 112 -10.84 -0.38 -4.77
N THR A 113 -11.36 0.67 -4.14
CA THR A 113 -12.82 0.92 -4.01
C THR A 113 -13.52 1.11 -5.35
N LEU A 114 -12.81 1.44 -6.43
CA LEU A 114 -13.44 1.63 -7.74
C LEU A 114 -14.05 0.35 -8.32
N TYR A 115 -13.56 -0.82 -7.91
CA TYR A 115 -13.93 -2.11 -8.50
C TYR A 115 -14.32 -3.17 -7.47
N SER A 116 -14.19 -2.90 -6.18
CA SER A 116 -14.64 -3.80 -5.12
C SER A 116 -16.10 -3.55 -4.72
N PRO A 117 -16.85 -4.61 -4.35
CA PRO A 117 -18.17 -4.43 -3.75
C PRO A 117 -18.05 -3.73 -2.39
N ILE A 118 -19.07 -2.98 -2.03
CA ILE A 118 -19.17 -2.25 -0.77
C ILE A 118 -19.89 -3.12 0.26
N GLY A 119 -19.26 -3.37 1.40
CA GLY A 119 -19.87 -4.15 2.49
C GLY A 119 -20.80 -3.31 3.38
N LEU A 120 -21.74 -3.98 4.07
CA LEU A 120 -22.67 -3.33 5.00
C LEU A 120 -21.96 -2.54 6.11
N ARG A 121 -20.86 -3.09 6.66
CA ARG A 121 -20.05 -2.40 7.68
C ARG A 121 -19.43 -1.11 7.15
N GLU A 122 -19.04 -1.07 5.87
CA GLU A 122 -18.52 0.17 5.26
C GLU A 122 -19.62 1.23 5.11
N ILE A 123 -20.85 0.82 4.77
CA ILE A 123 -22.00 1.73 4.72
C ILE A 123 -22.27 2.33 6.10
N ILE A 124 -22.20 1.51 7.15
CA ILE A 124 -22.48 1.92 8.53
C ILE A 124 -21.36 2.80 9.10
N PHE A 125 -20.11 2.38 8.97
CA PHE A 125 -18.97 3.04 9.62
C PHE A 125 -18.31 4.12 8.76
N GLU A 126 -18.49 4.10 7.43
CA GLU A 126 -17.82 5.02 6.50
C GLU A 126 -18.75 5.63 5.43
N PRO A 127 -19.96 6.13 5.77
CA PRO A 127 -20.93 6.62 4.79
C PRO A 127 -20.40 7.79 3.94
N LYS A 128 -19.60 8.67 4.55
CA LYS A 128 -18.94 9.78 3.84
C LYS A 128 -17.91 9.28 2.82
N HIS A 129 -17.15 8.24 3.16
CA HIS A 129 -16.16 7.64 2.26
C HIS A 129 -16.84 6.94 1.07
N LEU A 130 -18.00 6.34 1.29
CA LEU A 130 -18.79 5.71 0.22
C LEU A 130 -19.37 6.73 -0.76
N ALA A 131 -20.05 7.77 -0.26
CA ALA A 131 -20.55 8.84 -1.11
C ALA A 131 -19.40 9.48 -1.91
N PHE A 132 -18.26 9.64 -1.25
CA PHE A 132 -17.03 10.10 -1.84
C PHE A 132 -16.51 9.15 -2.93
N SER A 133 -16.46 7.83 -2.72
CA SER A 133 -15.94 6.88 -3.72
C SER A 133 -16.75 6.86 -5.01
N LEU A 134 -18.07 7.08 -4.93
CA LEU A 134 -18.94 7.21 -6.10
C LEU A 134 -18.63 8.45 -6.92
N LEU A 135 -18.46 9.61 -6.27
CA LEU A 135 -18.02 10.84 -6.92
C LEU A 135 -16.59 10.69 -7.47
N TYR A 136 -15.71 10.07 -6.69
CA TYR A 136 -14.32 9.84 -7.02
C TYR A 136 -14.16 9.02 -8.31
N ARG A 137 -15.02 8.02 -8.50
CA ARG A 137 -15.07 7.23 -9.74
C ARG A 137 -15.28 8.12 -10.97
N TYR A 138 -16.18 9.10 -10.89
CA TYR A 138 -16.43 10.03 -11.98
C TYR A 138 -15.23 10.96 -12.23
N VAL A 139 -14.68 11.56 -11.17
CA VAL A 139 -13.52 12.44 -11.26
C VAL A 139 -12.32 11.71 -11.88
N CYS A 140 -12.01 10.49 -11.43
CA CYS A 140 -10.94 9.68 -12.00
C CYS A 140 -11.20 9.41 -13.48
N ALA A 141 -12.42 8.97 -13.85
CA ALA A 141 -12.77 8.64 -15.23
C ALA A 141 -12.61 9.83 -16.20
N CYS A 142 -12.83 11.06 -15.75
CA CYS A 142 -12.71 12.26 -16.59
C CYS A 142 -11.25 12.58 -16.94
N PHE A 143 -10.32 12.46 -16.00
CA PHE A 143 -8.96 12.98 -16.17
C PHE A 143 -7.91 11.92 -16.43
N ILE A 144 -8.17 10.66 -16.08
CA ILE A 144 -7.22 9.56 -16.28
C ILE A 144 -6.83 9.38 -17.75
N ARG A 145 -7.73 9.73 -18.69
CA ARG A 145 -7.47 9.67 -20.14
C ARG A 145 -6.44 10.69 -20.64
N SER A 146 -6.12 11.72 -19.84
CA SER A 146 -5.09 12.71 -20.16
C SER A 146 -3.68 12.26 -19.76
N THR A 147 -3.56 11.08 -19.14
CA THR A 147 -2.26 10.51 -18.74
C THR A 147 -1.61 9.77 -19.89
N LYS A 148 -0.27 9.85 -19.97
CA LYS A 148 0.55 9.00 -20.82
C LYS A 148 0.53 7.56 -20.30
N TYR A 149 0.61 7.39 -18.98
CA TYR A 149 0.54 6.08 -18.33
C TYR A 149 -0.38 6.11 -17.10
N VAL A 150 -1.19 5.06 -16.96
CA VAL A 150 -1.84 4.71 -15.70
C VAL A 150 -1.00 3.61 -15.07
N ILE A 151 -0.53 3.82 -13.85
CA ILE A 151 0.34 2.85 -13.17
C ILE A 151 -0.46 2.18 -12.06
N VAL A 152 -0.39 0.85 -12.01
CA VAL A 152 -1.06 0.02 -11.01
C VAL A 152 -0.06 -0.95 -10.42
N GLN A 153 -0.28 -1.37 -9.18
CA GLN A 153 0.64 -2.25 -8.47
C GLN A 153 0.60 -3.69 -9.00
N GLN A 154 -0.54 -4.12 -9.53
CA GLN A 154 -0.82 -5.53 -9.84
C GLN A 154 -1.59 -5.71 -11.15
N ASP A 155 -1.44 -6.88 -11.77
CA ASP A 155 -2.14 -7.27 -12.99
C ASP A 155 -3.64 -7.46 -12.76
N VAL A 156 -4.02 -8.01 -11.61
CA VAL A 156 -5.43 -8.10 -11.22
C VAL A 156 -6.08 -6.71 -11.27
N VAL A 157 -5.39 -5.70 -10.75
CA VAL A 157 -5.85 -4.31 -10.72
C VAL A 157 -5.90 -3.71 -12.13
N ARG A 158 -4.92 -4.03 -13.00
CA ARG A 158 -4.96 -3.68 -14.43
C ARG A 158 -6.22 -4.19 -15.12
N GLY A 159 -6.57 -5.47 -14.90
CA GLY A 159 -7.78 -6.09 -15.44
C GLY A 159 -9.05 -5.37 -15.01
N GLN A 160 -9.15 -5.02 -13.72
CA GLN A 160 -10.28 -4.26 -13.19
C GLN A 160 -10.35 -2.84 -13.80
N LEU A 161 -9.25 -2.09 -13.83
CA LEU A 161 -9.25 -0.73 -14.38
C LEU A 161 -9.59 -0.68 -15.87
N ARG A 162 -9.14 -1.67 -16.67
CA ARG A 162 -9.58 -1.83 -18.07
C ARG A 162 -11.10 -1.97 -18.17
N LYS A 163 -11.70 -2.79 -17.31
CA LYS A 163 -13.13 -3.03 -17.28
C LYS A 163 -13.93 -1.80 -16.84
N TYR A 164 -13.52 -1.13 -15.76
CA TYR A 164 -14.31 -0.07 -15.13
C TYR A 164 -14.06 1.33 -15.70
N LEU A 165 -12.82 1.67 -16.06
CA LEU A 165 -12.45 3.00 -16.57
C LEU A 165 -12.20 3.03 -18.09
N LYS A 166 -12.14 1.86 -18.76
CA LYS A 166 -11.86 1.73 -20.19
C LYS A 166 -10.55 2.41 -20.61
N VAL A 167 -9.50 2.25 -19.82
CA VAL A 167 -8.15 2.73 -20.09
C VAL A 167 -7.22 1.59 -20.50
N ASN A 168 -6.39 1.81 -21.51
CA ASN A 168 -5.56 0.75 -22.11
C ASN A 168 -4.06 0.94 -21.86
N ASN A 169 -3.62 2.17 -21.63
CA ASN A 169 -2.23 2.58 -21.36
C ASN A 169 -1.82 2.29 -19.90
N ILE A 170 -2.10 1.09 -19.42
CA ILE A 170 -1.82 0.67 -18.04
C ILE A 170 -0.46 -0.03 -17.97
N VAL A 171 0.42 0.47 -17.10
CA VAL A 171 1.68 -0.17 -16.69
C VAL A 171 1.46 -0.83 -15.34
N VAL A 172 1.79 -2.13 -15.24
CA VAL A 172 1.87 -2.79 -13.94
C VAL A 172 3.25 -2.49 -13.36
N ALA A 173 3.34 -1.95 -12.15
CA ALA A 173 4.58 -1.60 -11.50
C ALA A 173 4.52 -1.93 -10.00
N ASN A 174 5.22 -2.98 -9.61
CA ASN A 174 5.24 -3.43 -8.22
C ASN A 174 5.97 -2.36 -7.36
N PRO A 175 5.43 -2.02 -6.18
CA PRO A 175 6.04 -1.03 -5.28
C PRO A 175 7.22 -1.62 -4.49
N LEU A 176 8.14 -2.30 -5.17
CA LEU A 176 9.26 -3.00 -4.56
C LEU A 176 10.58 -2.26 -4.80
N LYS A 177 11.52 -2.45 -3.86
CA LYS A 177 12.93 -2.09 -4.04
C LYS A 177 13.70 -3.24 -4.72
N GLU A 178 14.84 -2.94 -5.33
CA GLU A 178 15.71 -3.99 -5.88
C GLU A 178 16.24 -4.88 -4.75
N GLY A 179 16.17 -6.21 -4.93
CA GLY A 179 16.69 -7.17 -3.96
C GLY A 179 15.76 -7.50 -2.79
N GLU A 180 14.49 -7.06 -2.83
CA GLU A 180 13.47 -7.49 -1.86
C GLU A 180 13.01 -8.94 -2.14
N GLU A 181 13.84 -9.89 -1.74
CA GLU A 181 13.54 -11.32 -1.71
C GLU A 181 13.73 -11.84 -0.28
N GLY A 182 12.95 -12.84 0.09
CA GLY A 182 13.01 -13.44 1.42
C GLY A 182 12.51 -14.87 1.40
N CYS A 183 13.06 -15.69 2.28
CA CYS A 183 12.60 -17.04 2.60
C CYS A 183 12.19 -17.10 4.06
N LEU A 184 11.39 -18.10 4.43
CA LEU A 184 11.02 -18.35 5.81
C LEU A 184 12.28 -18.57 6.66
N THR A 185 12.42 -17.80 7.74
CA THR A 185 13.58 -17.90 8.64
C THR A 185 13.25 -18.57 9.97
N LYS A 186 11.98 -18.55 10.38
CA LYS A 186 11.50 -19.10 11.65
C LYS A 186 10.71 -20.39 11.42
N MET A 187 11.06 -21.45 12.15
CA MET A 187 10.39 -22.75 12.08
C MET A 187 9.96 -23.24 13.46
N GLY A 188 8.98 -24.14 13.50
CA GLY A 188 8.47 -24.73 14.73
C GLY A 188 7.27 -23.99 15.30
N ALA A 189 7.08 -24.09 16.61
CA ALA A 189 5.96 -23.48 17.32
C ALA A 189 6.17 -21.97 17.48
N LEU A 190 5.32 -21.17 16.83
CA LEU A 190 5.44 -19.72 16.73
C LEU A 190 4.32 -19.04 17.52
N HIS A 191 4.67 -18.13 18.43
CA HIS A 191 3.71 -17.63 19.42
C HIS A 191 3.43 -16.13 19.28
N ASN A 192 4.25 -15.38 18.54
CA ASN A 192 4.07 -13.94 18.39
C ASN A 192 3.48 -13.61 17.02
N PHE A 193 2.23 -13.15 17.02
CA PHE A 193 1.49 -12.76 15.82
C PHE A 193 1.40 -11.24 15.73
N ILE A 194 1.40 -10.71 14.51
CA ILE A 194 1.22 -9.29 14.26
C ILE A 194 0.21 -9.04 13.14
N TYR A 195 -0.57 -7.98 13.28
CA TYR A 195 -1.35 -7.40 12.19
C TYR A 195 -1.22 -5.86 12.20
N PRO A 196 -0.28 -5.30 11.42
CA PRO A 196 -0.17 -3.86 11.25
C PRO A 196 -1.23 -3.37 10.27
N THR A 197 -2.15 -2.54 10.76
CA THR A 197 -3.30 -2.08 10.00
C THR A 197 -3.87 -0.77 10.51
N LEU A 198 -4.66 -0.11 9.66
CA LEU A 198 -5.58 0.95 10.05
C LEU A 198 -6.98 0.37 10.27
N PRO A 199 -7.81 0.94 11.15
CA PRO A 199 -9.13 0.40 11.46
C PRO A 199 -10.13 0.73 10.36
N ARG A 200 -10.12 -0.08 9.29
CA ARG A 200 -11.07 -0.01 8.16
C ARG A 200 -11.84 -1.34 8.06
N PRO A 201 -13.15 -1.37 7.77
CA PRO A 201 -13.91 -2.62 7.76
C PRO A 201 -13.38 -3.69 6.79
N PHE A 202 -12.84 -3.29 5.63
CA PHE A 202 -12.27 -4.23 4.68
C PHE A 202 -10.95 -4.87 5.15
N LYS A 203 -10.35 -4.37 6.24
CA LYS A 203 -9.19 -4.99 6.89
C LYS A 203 -9.58 -6.20 7.73
N LYS A 204 -10.89 -6.48 7.91
CA LYS A 204 -11.43 -7.67 8.58
C LYS A 204 -10.79 -7.96 9.94
N ILE A 205 -10.51 -6.90 10.70
CA ILE A 205 -9.92 -7.03 12.05
C ILE A 205 -10.86 -7.84 12.96
N GLU A 206 -12.18 -7.70 12.76
CA GLU A 206 -13.18 -8.49 13.48
C GLU A 206 -13.04 -9.99 13.28
N ILE A 207 -12.67 -10.45 12.06
CA ILE A 207 -12.53 -11.89 11.77
C ILE A 207 -11.33 -12.47 12.51
N LEU A 208 -10.23 -11.71 12.57
CA LEU A 208 -9.06 -12.07 13.36
C LEU A 208 -9.39 -12.13 14.86
N LEU A 209 -10.09 -11.13 15.39
CA LEU A 209 -10.44 -11.09 16.81
C LEU A 209 -11.48 -12.16 17.19
N GLU A 210 -12.41 -12.49 16.30
CA GLU A 210 -13.33 -13.62 16.46
C GLU A 210 -12.58 -14.94 16.46
N ALA A 211 -11.65 -15.14 15.52
CA ALA A 211 -10.78 -16.32 15.49
C ALA A 211 -9.98 -16.46 16.80
N TRP A 212 -9.39 -15.36 17.26
CA TRP A 212 -8.61 -15.32 18.50
C TRP A 212 -9.46 -15.62 19.74
N SER A 213 -10.71 -15.14 19.77
CA SER A 213 -11.66 -15.44 20.86
C SER A 213 -12.00 -16.93 20.97
N LEU A 214 -12.03 -17.67 19.85
CA LEU A 214 -12.29 -19.12 19.86
C LEU A 214 -11.17 -19.91 20.55
N LEU A 215 -9.93 -19.42 20.43
CA LEU A 215 -8.72 -20.08 20.94
C LEU A 215 -8.52 -19.91 22.44
N GLN A 216 -9.07 -18.85 23.04
CA GLN A 216 -8.93 -18.55 24.46
C GLN A 216 -9.70 -19.49 25.39
N SER A 217 -10.60 -20.32 24.86
CA SER A 217 -11.28 -21.36 25.63
C SER A 217 -10.32 -22.42 26.18
N SER A 218 -9.12 -22.54 25.59
CA SER A 218 -8.06 -23.41 26.08
C SER A 218 -7.21 -22.69 27.13
N THR A 219 -7.01 -23.31 28.30
CA THR A 219 -6.19 -22.76 29.39
C THR A 219 -4.73 -22.55 28.98
N ASP A 220 -4.26 -23.36 28.02
CA ASP A 220 -2.86 -23.46 27.60
C ASP A 220 -2.50 -22.47 26.48
N TRP A 221 -3.45 -21.60 26.06
CA TRP A 221 -3.21 -20.60 25.02
C TRP A 221 -2.25 -19.49 25.49
N THR A 222 -1.01 -19.50 25.01
CA THR A 222 0.03 -18.53 25.40
C THR A 222 0.42 -17.55 24.29
N ALA A 223 -0.07 -17.76 23.07
CA ALA A 223 0.25 -16.90 21.94
C ALA A 223 -0.19 -15.45 22.17
N GLN A 224 0.55 -14.53 21.55
CA GLN A 224 0.36 -13.09 21.62
C GLN A 224 0.03 -12.55 20.23
N LEU A 225 -0.86 -11.57 20.15
CA LEU A 225 -1.23 -10.85 18.93
C LEU A 225 -1.06 -9.35 19.15
N VAL A 226 -0.25 -8.71 18.32
CA VAL A 226 -0.14 -7.25 18.26
C VAL A 226 -1.00 -6.72 17.11
N VAL A 227 -1.91 -5.80 17.43
CA VAL A 227 -2.72 -5.08 16.42
C VAL A 227 -2.47 -3.57 16.60
N THR A 228 -2.12 -2.89 15.51
CA THR A 228 -1.72 -1.47 15.56
C THR A 228 -2.90 -0.50 15.53
N ILE A 229 -3.91 -0.80 16.36
CA ILE A 229 -5.05 0.09 16.64
C ILE A 229 -5.19 0.28 18.15
N ASP A 230 -5.78 1.38 18.59
CA ASP A 230 -6.03 1.67 20.02
C ASP A 230 -7.46 2.15 20.32
N GLY A 231 -8.33 2.20 19.32
CA GLY A 231 -9.74 2.58 19.48
C GLY A 231 -10.00 4.08 19.47
N THR A 232 -8.96 4.91 19.43
CA THR A 232 -9.09 6.38 19.36
C THR A 232 -9.27 6.88 17.92
N GLU A 233 -8.94 6.06 16.92
CA GLU A 233 -8.83 6.50 15.53
C GLU A 233 -10.19 6.78 14.88
N ASN A 234 -11.17 5.90 15.13
CA ASN A 234 -12.54 6.05 14.61
C ASN A 234 -13.56 5.19 15.37
N SER A 235 -14.84 5.31 14.98
CA SER A 235 -15.95 4.56 15.60
C SER A 235 -15.86 3.05 15.40
N TYR A 236 -15.28 2.58 14.30
CA TYR A 236 -15.09 1.15 14.05
C TYR A 236 -14.01 0.56 14.97
N ALA A 237 -12.86 1.24 15.14
CA ALA A 237 -11.83 0.85 16.10
C ALA A 237 -12.39 0.79 17.54
N ARG A 238 -13.16 1.81 17.93
CA ARG A 238 -13.81 1.87 19.24
C ARG A 238 -14.75 0.69 19.47
N MET A 239 -15.55 0.34 18.46
CA MET A 239 -16.44 -0.82 18.53
C MET A 239 -15.65 -2.13 18.69
N LEU A 240 -14.53 -2.29 17.98
CA LEU A 240 -13.66 -3.46 18.14
C LEU A 240 -13.10 -3.56 19.56
N LEU A 241 -12.56 -2.47 20.12
CA LEU A 241 -12.02 -2.50 21.48
C LEU A 241 -13.10 -2.68 22.56
N GLN A 242 -14.30 -2.14 22.36
CA GLN A 242 -15.42 -2.39 23.27
C GLN A 242 -15.81 -3.87 23.33
N LYS A 243 -15.75 -4.57 22.19
CA LYS A 243 -16.12 -5.99 22.10
C LYS A 243 -14.99 -6.95 22.45
N TYR A 244 -13.75 -6.61 22.08
CA TYR A 244 -12.60 -7.53 22.11
C TYR A 244 -11.41 -7.02 22.93
N GLY A 245 -11.51 -5.85 23.57
CA GLY A 245 -10.39 -5.25 24.32
C GLY A 245 -9.93 -6.09 25.53
N GLY A 246 -10.78 -7.00 26.03
CA GLY A 246 -10.45 -7.92 27.12
C GLY A 246 -9.92 -9.29 26.66
N LEU A 247 -9.67 -9.48 25.37
CA LEU A 247 -9.15 -10.74 24.84
C LEU A 247 -7.73 -11.01 25.39
N ARG A 248 -7.54 -12.17 26.02
CA ARG A 248 -6.22 -12.66 26.48
C ARG A 248 -5.24 -12.76 25.32
N GLY A 249 -4.03 -12.23 25.53
CA GLY A 249 -2.95 -12.29 24.55
C GLY A 249 -3.16 -11.39 23.33
N VAL A 250 -4.03 -10.37 23.40
CA VAL A 250 -4.16 -9.36 22.35
C VAL A 250 -3.70 -8.02 22.88
N SER A 251 -2.76 -7.39 22.18
CA SER A 251 -2.23 -6.06 22.48
C SER A 251 -2.65 -5.08 21.39
N PHE A 252 -3.49 -4.11 21.76
CA PHE A 252 -3.91 -2.98 20.94
C PHE A 252 -2.96 -1.80 21.17
N VAL A 253 -1.94 -1.66 20.31
CA VAL A 253 -0.79 -0.77 20.57
C VAL A 253 -0.90 0.60 19.88
N GLY A 254 -1.99 0.83 19.13
CA GLY A 254 -2.15 2.05 18.35
C GLY A 254 -1.11 2.18 17.23
N ARG A 255 -0.92 3.42 16.76
CA ARG A 255 0.04 3.72 15.69
C ARG A 255 1.47 3.68 16.21
N LEU A 256 2.33 2.99 15.48
CA LEU A 256 3.77 2.90 15.77
C LEU A 256 4.57 3.82 14.84
N SER A 257 5.71 4.32 15.32
CA SER A 257 6.72 4.95 14.47
C SER A 257 7.36 3.90 13.55
N LYS A 258 8.15 4.34 12.56
CA LYS A 258 8.87 3.43 11.65
C LYS A 258 9.79 2.48 12.40
N GLU A 259 10.49 3.01 13.40
CA GLU A 259 11.44 2.26 14.24
C GLU A 259 10.71 1.22 15.09
N ARG A 260 9.64 1.64 15.79
CA ARG A 260 8.83 0.71 16.60
C ARG A 260 8.11 -0.33 15.76
N MET A 261 7.73 0.00 14.53
CA MET A 261 7.16 -0.98 13.60
C MET A 261 8.22 -2.02 13.20
N ALA A 262 9.46 -1.59 12.93
CA ALA A 262 10.56 -2.51 12.67
C ALA A 262 10.82 -3.44 13.85
N ASP A 263 10.86 -2.91 15.08
CA ASP A 263 10.99 -3.71 16.30
C ASP A 263 9.83 -4.72 16.46
N ALA A 264 8.60 -4.30 16.15
CA ALA A 264 7.43 -5.16 16.23
C ALA A 264 7.50 -6.31 15.20
N TYR A 265 8.00 -6.04 13.99
CA TYR A 265 8.25 -7.07 12.98
C TYR A 265 9.38 -8.03 13.41
N ASP A 266 10.46 -7.51 13.99
CA ASP A 266 11.59 -8.33 14.47
C ASP A 266 11.18 -9.27 15.61
N GLY A 267 10.28 -8.81 16.49
CA GLY A 267 9.68 -9.61 17.56
C GLY A 267 8.54 -10.54 17.13
N ALA A 268 8.00 -10.37 15.92
CA ALA A 268 6.90 -11.19 15.41
C ALA A 268 7.40 -12.48 14.76
N ASP A 269 6.62 -13.55 14.85
CA ASP A 269 6.89 -14.83 14.21
C ASP A 269 5.97 -15.07 13.00
N CYS A 270 4.74 -14.54 13.07
CA CYS A 270 3.73 -14.70 12.03
C CYS A 270 2.95 -13.40 11.78
N LEU A 271 2.84 -13.00 10.51
CA LEU A 271 1.87 -12.00 10.08
C LEU A 271 0.49 -12.66 9.88
N VAL A 272 -0.59 -12.03 10.37
CA VAL A 272 -1.96 -12.41 10.02
C VAL A 272 -2.59 -11.28 9.21
N PHE A 273 -2.97 -11.56 7.96
CA PHE A 273 -3.40 -10.58 6.98
C PHE A 273 -4.79 -10.92 6.39
N PRO A 274 -5.88 -10.69 7.15
CA PRO A 274 -7.25 -11.02 6.73
C PRO A 274 -7.88 -10.00 5.76
N SER A 275 -7.13 -9.01 5.28
CA SER A 275 -7.67 -7.92 4.47
C SER A 275 -8.34 -8.45 3.18
N THR A 276 -9.52 -7.93 2.85
CA THR A 276 -10.25 -8.34 1.65
C THR A 276 -10.08 -7.38 0.47
N ARG A 277 -9.51 -6.20 0.72
CA ARG A 277 -9.38 -5.16 -0.30
C ARG A 277 -8.04 -4.45 -0.18
N GLU A 278 -7.15 -4.77 -1.10
CA GLU A 278 -5.83 -4.17 -1.24
C GLU A 278 -5.51 -3.91 -2.71
N THR A 279 -4.61 -2.98 -2.97
CA THR A 279 -3.92 -2.88 -4.26
C THR A 279 -2.57 -3.60 -4.26
N TRP A 280 -1.97 -3.79 -3.08
CA TRP A 280 -0.73 -4.52 -2.89
C TRP A 280 -0.75 -5.25 -1.55
N GLY A 281 -0.81 -4.51 -0.45
CA GLY A 281 -0.70 -5.07 0.91
C GLY A 281 0.77 -5.15 1.35
N LEU A 282 1.39 -3.98 1.55
CA LEU A 282 2.78 -3.85 2.00
C LEU A 282 3.16 -4.75 3.20
N PRO A 283 2.28 -4.97 4.21
CA PRO A 283 2.61 -5.88 5.30
C PRO A 283 3.02 -7.28 4.87
N LEU A 284 2.47 -7.81 3.76
CA LEU A 284 2.87 -9.10 3.19
C LEU A 284 4.32 -9.08 2.69
N THR A 285 4.71 -8.03 1.97
CA THR A 285 6.09 -7.83 1.49
C THR A 285 7.05 -7.63 2.66
N GLU A 286 6.67 -6.82 3.66
CA GLU A 286 7.45 -6.56 4.87
C GLU A 286 7.69 -7.85 5.68
N ALA A 287 6.64 -8.65 5.88
CA ALA A 287 6.74 -9.95 6.56
C ALA A 287 7.63 -10.94 5.81
N LYS A 288 7.52 -10.97 4.47
CA LYS A 288 8.38 -11.80 3.62
C LYS A 288 9.86 -11.39 3.72
N ALA A 289 10.15 -10.09 3.67
CA ALA A 289 11.51 -9.57 3.82
C ALA A 289 12.11 -9.88 5.20
N LYS A 290 11.26 -10.07 6.21
CA LYS A 290 11.64 -10.50 7.57
C LYS A 290 11.62 -12.02 7.77
N GLY A 291 11.24 -12.78 6.74
CA GLY A 291 11.17 -14.25 6.79
C GLY A 291 10.14 -14.78 7.80
N LEU A 292 9.04 -14.06 8.00
CA LEU A 292 7.95 -14.47 8.91
C LEU A 292 7.00 -15.47 8.26
N ALA A 293 6.36 -16.31 9.06
CA ALA A 293 5.19 -17.03 8.58
C ALA A 293 4.07 -16.03 8.21
N ILE A 294 3.25 -16.35 7.22
CA ILE A 294 2.17 -15.49 6.75
C ILE A 294 0.87 -16.30 6.70
N LEU A 295 -0.13 -15.85 7.43
CA LEU A 295 -1.52 -16.24 7.21
C LEU A 295 -2.20 -15.15 6.39
N ALA A 296 -2.56 -15.40 5.14
CA ALA A 296 -3.15 -14.40 4.24
C ALA A 296 -4.56 -14.77 3.78
N ALA A 297 -5.41 -13.76 3.55
CA ALA A 297 -6.69 -13.97 2.89
C ALA A 297 -6.49 -14.59 1.48
N GLU A 298 -7.23 -15.66 1.17
CA GLU A 298 -7.23 -16.36 -0.12
C GLU A 298 -7.88 -15.48 -1.19
N LEU A 299 -7.12 -14.54 -1.74
CA LEU A 299 -7.57 -13.54 -2.71
C LEU A 299 -6.51 -13.27 -3.77
N PRO A 300 -6.90 -12.91 -5.01
CA PRO A 300 -5.96 -12.73 -6.12
C PRO A 300 -4.81 -11.75 -5.84
N TYR A 301 -5.09 -10.66 -5.11
CA TYR A 301 -4.06 -9.67 -4.76
C TYR A 301 -2.98 -10.28 -3.85
N ALA A 302 -3.37 -11.16 -2.92
CA ALA A 302 -2.47 -11.73 -1.92
C ALA A 302 -1.48 -12.68 -2.59
N HIS A 303 -1.97 -13.53 -3.50
CA HIS A 303 -1.14 -14.40 -4.35
C HIS A 303 -0.10 -13.61 -5.15
N GLU A 304 -0.52 -12.50 -5.78
CA GLU A 304 0.39 -11.69 -6.59
C GLU A 304 1.44 -10.94 -5.73
N THR A 305 1.06 -10.42 -4.57
CA THR A 305 1.99 -9.76 -3.64
C THR A 305 2.99 -10.71 -3.02
N VAL A 306 2.55 -11.89 -2.59
CA VAL A 306 3.42 -12.89 -1.98
C VAL A 306 4.44 -13.42 -3.01
N GLY A 307 3.98 -13.68 -4.24
CA GLY A 307 4.86 -14.14 -5.33
C GLY A 307 5.49 -15.48 -5.00
N VAL A 308 6.83 -15.61 -5.08
CA VAL A 308 7.54 -16.80 -4.57
C VAL A 308 7.81 -16.64 -3.07
N TYR A 309 7.23 -17.50 -2.24
CA TYR A 309 7.54 -17.59 -0.81
C TYR A 309 7.16 -18.97 -0.26
N ASP A 310 7.94 -19.49 0.68
CA ASP A 310 7.78 -20.83 1.28
C ASP A 310 7.07 -20.82 2.65
N GLY A 311 6.81 -19.63 3.20
CA GLY A 311 6.26 -19.44 4.54
C GLY A 311 4.83 -18.91 4.60
N VAL A 312 3.98 -19.14 3.59
CA VAL A 312 2.60 -18.61 3.54
C VAL A 312 1.56 -19.72 3.60
N SER A 313 0.46 -19.47 4.30
CA SER A 313 -0.76 -20.25 4.15
C SER A 313 -1.98 -19.35 4.01
N PHE A 314 -2.87 -19.71 3.08
CA PHE A 314 -4.05 -18.93 2.78
C PHE A 314 -5.28 -19.44 3.53
N PHE A 315 -6.23 -18.53 3.78
CA PHE A 315 -7.50 -18.87 4.44
C PHE A 315 -8.65 -18.04 3.88
N ASN A 316 -9.88 -18.54 4.03
CA ASN A 316 -11.08 -17.80 3.67
C ASN A 316 -11.29 -16.63 4.65
N PRO A 317 -11.24 -15.36 4.21
CA PRO A 317 -11.35 -14.19 5.09
C PRO A 317 -12.76 -13.97 5.68
N GLU A 318 -13.74 -14.81 5.35
CA GLU A 318 -15.07 -14.80 5.94
C GLU A 318 -15.27 -15.90 7.00
N SER A 319 -14.24 -16.70 7.31
CA SER A 319 -14.33 -17.79 8.29
C SER A 319 -13.35 -17.60 9.46
N PRO A 320 -13.84 -17.06 10.60
CA PRO A 320 -13.07 -17.00 11.84
C PRO A 320 -12.61 -18.39 12.32
N GLN A 321 -13.39 -19.44 12.06
CA GLN A 321 -13.07 -20.81 12.47
C GLN A 321 -11.85 -21.35 11.73
N VAL A 322 -11.81 -21.19 10.40
CA VAL A 322 -10.64 -21.63 9.61
C VAL A 322 -9.39 -20.83 10.02
N LEU A 323 -9.55 -19.52 10.25
CA LEU A 323 -8.44 -18.71 10.73
C LEU A 323 -7.96 -19.15 12.12
N ALA A 324 -8.86 -19.49 13.05
CA ALA A 324 -8.50 -19.99 14.37
C ALA A 324 -7.68 -21.28 14.29
N GLU A 325 -8.10 -22.25 13.46
CA GLU A 325 -7.34 -23.49 13.25
C GLU A 325 -5.95 -23.24 12.65
N LYS A 326 -5.82 -22.29 11.72
CA LYS A 326 -4.52 -21.91 11.15
C LYS A 326 -3.61 -21.25 12.19
N ILE A 327 -4.13 -20.32 13.00
CA ILE A 327 -3.37 -19.69 14.09
C ILE A 327 -2.93 -20.76 15.11
N LYS A 328 -3.81 -21.69 15.47
CA LYS A 328 -3.48 -22.83 16.34
C LYS A 328 -2.38 -23.71 15.74
N ALA A 329 -2.47 -24.04 14.46
CA ALA A 329 -1.46 -24.84 13.76
C ALA A 329 -0.08 -24.15 13.72
N VAL A 330 -0.04 -22.83 13.57
CA VAL A 330 1.19 -22.02 13.69
C VAL A 330 1.76 -22.12 15.12
N ALA A 331 0.90 -21.93 16.13
CA ALA A 331 1.29 -22.02 17.54
C ALA A 331 1.77 -23.41 17.96
N SER A 332 1.28 -24.49 17.33
CA SER A 332 1.74 -25.86 17.57
C SER A 332 2.88 -26.31 16.65
N GLY A 333 3.31 -25.47 15.68
CA GLY A 333 4.35 -25.83 14.71
C GLY A 333 3.92 -26.92 13.72
N THR A 334 2.62 -27.09 13.49
CA THR A 334 2.03 -28.10 12.61
C THR A 334 1.40 -27.49 11.35
N LEU A 335 1.62 -26.20 11.09
CA LEU A 335 1.08 -25.52 9.92
C LEU A 335 1.71 -26.09 8.63
N THR A 336 0.85 -26.38 7.65
CA THR A 336 1.26 -26.63 6.26
C THR A 336 1.20 -25.32 5.46
N PHE A 337 2.29 -25.01 4.76
CA PHE A 337 2.36 -23.87 3.84
C PHE A 337 1.86 -24.23 2.44
N ASP A 338 1.25 -23.25 1.77
CA ASP A 338 0.67 -23.40 0.45
C ASP A 338 1.72 -23.09 -0.64
N PRO A 339 1.73 -23.84 -1.76
CA PRO A 339 2.68 -23.62 -2.84
C PRO A 339 2.43 -22.27 -3.50
N CYS A 340 3.50 -21.49 -3.65
CA CYS A 340 3.44 -20.15 -4.23
C CYS A 340 4.28 -20.04 -5.48
N VAL A 341 3.72 -19.39 -6.50
CA VAL A 341 4.33 -19.27 -7.83
C VAL A 341 4.28 -17.83 -8.27
N GLN A 342 5.40 -17.30 -8.72
CA GLN A 342 5.43 -15.98 -9.33
C GLN A 342 4.88 -16.03 -10.75
N LYS A 343 3.81 -15.25 -10.97
CA LYS A 343 3.25 -14.99 -12.30
C LYS A 343 3.58 -13.56 -12.68
N ASN A 344 4.56 -13.39 -13.57
CA ASN A 344 4.90 -12.05 -14.05
C ASN A 344 3.79 -11.53 -14.98
N PRO A 345 3.29 -10.30 -14.75
CA PRO A 345 2.33 -9.65 -15.64
C PRO A 345 2.87 -9.51 -17.06
N ALA A 346 1.97 -9.56 -18.05
CA ALA A 346 2.33 -9.22 -19.42
C ALA A 346 2.83 -7.75 -19.52
N PRO A 347 3.76 -7.40 -20.42
CA PRO A 347 4.17 -6.00 -20.62
C PRO A 347 3.00 -5.06 -21.02
N PRO A 348 3.08 -3.75 -20.71
CA PRO A 348 4.17 -3.10 -19.98
C PRO A 348 4.12 -3.40 -18.48
N TYR A 349 5.25 -3.84 -17.96
CA TYR A 349 5.43 -4.31 -16.58
C TYR A 349 6.79 -3.85 -16.05
N ALA A 350 6.83 -3.42 -14.79
CA ALA A 350 8.02 -3.08 -14.03
C ALA A 350 8.01 -3.83 -12.69
N ARG A 351 9.09 -4.56 -12.40
CA ARG A 351 9.25 -5.37 -11.18
C ARG A 351 9.50 -4.53 -9.93
N ASN A 352 9.97 -3.29 -10.11
CA ASN A 352 10.38 -2.40 -9.04
C ASN A 352 10.37 -0.94 -9.54
N TRP A 353 10.68 0.01 -8.64
CA TRP A 353 10.72 1.44 -8.96
C TRP A 353 11.72 1.82 -10.06
N ARG A 354 12.87 1.14 -10.14
CA ARG A 354 13.90 1.44 -11.16
C ARG A 354 13.36 1.17 -12.56
N GLU A 355 12.82 -0.02 -12.78
CA GLU A 355 12.22 -0.39 -14.07
C GLU A 355 11.04 0.50 -14.43
N LEU A 356 10.27 0.96 -13.44
CA LEU A 356 9.21 1.92 -13.69
C LEU A 356 9.79 3.24 -14.21
N PHE A 357 10.83 3.79 -13.57
CA PHE A 357 11.46 5.01 -14.08
C PHE A 357 12.09 4.83 -15.46
N GLU A 358 12.66 3.67 -15.78
CA GLU A 358 13.10 3.35 -17.15
C GLU A 358 11.95 3.46 -18.17
N ILE A 359 10.74 2.99 -17.83
CA ILE A 359 9.56 3.13 -18.69
C ILE A 359 9.13 4.60 -18.83
N LEU A 360 9.20 5.39 -17.76
CA LEU A 360 8.71 6.77 -17.75
C LEU A 360 9.63 7.74 -18.51
N VAL A 361 10.95 7.65 -18.28
CA VAL A 361 11.95 8.62 -18.79
C VAL A 361 12.96 8.04 -19.79
N GLY A 362 12.89 6.72 -20.05
CA GLY A 362 13.81 6.00 -20.93
C GLY A 362 15.10 5.56 -20.22
N ARG A 363 15.65 4.40 -20.63
CA ARG A 363 16.85 3.79 -20.03
C ARG A 363 18.10 4.68 -20.03
N SER A 364 18.28 5.50 -21.05
CA SER A 364 19.42 6.42 -21.15
C SER A 364 19.39 7.55 -20.11
N SER A 365 18.24 7.75 -19.45
CA SER A 365 18.03 8.77 -18.42
C SER A 365 18.16 8.21 -16.99
N ILE A 366 18.60 6.95 -16.85
CA ILE A 366 18.70 6.23 -15.59
C ILE A 366 20.17 5.95 -15.29
N ARG A 367 20.61 6.25 -14.06
CA ARG A 367 21.93 5.89 -13.54
C ARG A 367 22.03 4.38 -13.42
N CYS A 368 23.18 3.81 -13.78
CA CYS A 368 23.51 2.47 -13.32
C CYS A 368 23.52 2.48 -11.79
N ALA A 369 22.88 1.50 -11.16
CA ALA A 369 23.04 1.29 -9.73
C ALA A 369 24.54 1.19 -9.44
N ALA A 370 25.08 2.07 -8.59
CA ALA A 370 26.40 1.83 -8.03
C ALA A 370 26.34 0.45 -7.37
N GLY A 371 27.22 -0.46 -7.79
CA GLY A 371 27.37 -1.76 -7.14
C GLY A 371 27.51 -1.53 -5.64
N THR A 372 26.64 -2.18 -4.87
CA THR A 372 26.71 -2.24 -3.41
C THR A 372 28.04 -2.77 -2.94
#